data_AF-A0A7X8X1Z6-F1
#
_entry.id   AF-A0A7X8X1Z6-F1
#
_cell.length_a   1.000
_cell.length_b   1.000
_cell.length_c   1.000
_cell.angle_alpha   90.00
_cell.angle_beta   90.00
_cell.angle_gamma   90.00
#
_symmetry.space_group_name_H-M   'P 1'
#
loop_
_entity.id
_entity.type
_entity.pdbx_description
1 polymer ?
#
loop_
_entity_poly.entity_id
_entity_poly.type
_entity_poly.pdbx_seq_one_letter_code
_entity_poly.pdbx_strand_id
1 'polypeptide(L)'
;MINEALLRNKDELKKWIEEHADKEIKYITLERQIFAFYLLEKLVETGIEFIFKGGTSLILLLEQTNRFSTDIDILISKPKLEKLLLLFEKFATPESIFTSFEEDIRLDSNFPKKHYKFYYNSLYKNEIQDGYILLDAVFQENPYKDWLKNQSRMMSY
;
A
#
# COMPACT_ATOMS: atom_id res chain seq x y z
N MET A 1 14.24 11.25 -3.66
CA MET A 1 12.95 10.59 -3.88
C MET A 1 13.21 9.09 -3.88
N ILE A 2 12.47 8.31 -3.10
CA ILE A 2 12.63 6.84 -3.08
C ILE A 2 12.15 6.31 -4.44
N ASN A 3 12.91 5.41 -5.07
CA ASN A 3 12.58 4.81 -6.35
C ASN A 3 12.95 3.32 -6.36
N GLU A 4 12.52 2.60 -7.39
CA GLU A 4 12.75 1.15 -7.48
C GLU A 4 14.24 0.76 -7.47
N ALA A 5 15.13 1.58 -8.04
CA ALA A 5 16.56 1.34 -8.02
C ALA A 5 17.12 1.35 -6.58
N LEU A 6 16.70 2.31 -5.75
CA LEU A 6 17.04 2.36 -4.34
C LEU A 6 16.50 1.14 -3.59
N LEU A 7 15.26 0.72 -3.87
CA LEU A 7 14.66 -0.44 -3.21
C LEU A 7 15.37 -1.76 -3.54
N ARG A 8 16.01 -1.87 -4.71
CA ARG A 8 16.79 -3.05 -5.11
C ARG A 8 18.17 -3.09 -4.48
N ASN A 9 18.75 -1.93 -4.14
CA ASN A 9 20.06 -1.85 -3.52
C ASN A 9 19.94 -1.85 -1.99
N LYS A 10 20.16 -3.03 -1.39
CA LYS A 10 19.99 -3.24 0.06
C LYS A 10 20.88 -2.33 0.91
N ASP A 11 22.12 -2.08 0.48
CA ASP A 11 23.08 -1.29 1.25
C ASP A 11 22.72 0.21 1.21
N GLU A 12 22.34 0.70 0.03
CA GLU A 12 21.88 2.09 -0.13
C GLU A 12 20.56 2.33 0.60
N LEU A 13 19.61 1.40 0.50
CA LEU A 13 18.33 1.49 1.21
C LEU A 13 18.55 1.48 2.73
N LYS A 14 19.42 0.60 3.23
CA LYS A 14 19.76 0.55 4.65
C LYS A 14 20.33 1.88 5.13
N LYS A 15 21.33 2.41 4.42
CA LYS A 15 21.93 3.70 4.73
C LYS A 15 20.90 4.83 4.72
N TRP A 16 20.02 4.86 3.71
CA TRP A 16 18.95 5.85 3.61
C TRP A 16 18.02 5.79 4.82
N ILE A 17 17.60 4.59 5.22
CA ILE A 17 16.73 4.40 6.40
C ILE A 17 17.43 4.85 7.68
N GLU A 18 18.70 4.50 7.88
CA GLU A 18 19.48 4.89 9.06
C GLU A 18 19.70 6.41 9.14
N GLU A 19 19.83 7.09 8.00
CA GLU A 19 19.98 8.56 7.93
C GLU A 19 18.67 9.32 8.19
N HIS A 20 17.51 8.73 7.90
CA HIS A 20 16.21 9.39 7.95
C HIS A 20 15.32 8.92 9.11
N ALA A 21 15.71 7.86 9.82
CA ALA A 21 15.01 7.43 11.01
C ALA A 21 15.42 8.28 12.22
N ASP A 22 14.44 8.96 12.82
CA ASP A 22 14.63 9.61 14.12
C ASP A 22 14.63 8.59 15.27
N LYS A 23 15.09 9.02 16.46
CA LYS A 23 15.21 8.17 17.66
C LYS A 23 13.93 7.44 18.06
N GLU A 24 12.77 8.00 17.72
CA GLU A 24 11.46 7.43 18.04
C GLU A 24 11.00 6.38 17.01
N ILE A 25 11.62 6.33 15.84
CA ILE A 25 11.21 5.50 14.71
C ILE A 25 12.14 4.29 14.63
N LYS A 26 11.58 3.09 14.78
CA LYS A 26 12.34 1.86 14.54
C LYS A 26 12.62 1.73 13.04
N TYR A 27 13.83 1.33 12.65
CA TYR A 27 14.21 1.16 11.24
C TYR A 27 13.25 0.24 10.46
N ILE A 28 12.80 -0.84 11.09
CA ILE A 28 11.78 -1.75 10.54
C ILE A 28 10.45 -1.05 10.25
N THR A 29 10.09 -0.03 11.04
CA THR A 29 8.86 0.72 10.86
C THR A 29 8.97 1.68 9.67
N LEU A 30 10.10 2.37 9.53
CA LEU A 30 10.35 3.23 8.36
C LEU A 30 10.44 2.38 7.09
N GLU A 31 11.13 1.24 7.13
CA GLU A 31 11.16 0.28 6.04
C GLU A 31 9.74 -0.11 5.60
N ARG A 32 8.90 -0.60 6.53
CA ARG A 32 7.53 -1.00 6.20
C ARG A 32 6.72 0.16 5.60
N GLN A 33 6.92 1.39 6.05
CA GLN A 33 6.25 2.55 5.46
C GLN A 33 6.68 2.79 4.01
N ILE A 34 7.97 2.68 3.71
CA ILE A 34 8.52 2.83 2.36
C ILE A 34 7.88 1.80 1.43
N PHE A 35 7.89 0.53 1.83
CA PHE A 35 7.29 -0.54 1.03
C PHE A 35 5.76 -0.39 0.92
N ALA A 36 5.06 0.12 1.94
CA ALA A 36 3.64 0.41 1.85
C ALA A 36 3.32 1.47 0.78
N PHE A 37 4.11 2.55 0.71
CA PHE A 37 3.94 3.56 -0.34
C PHE A 37 4.35 3.05 -1.72
N TYR A 38 5.37 2.20 -1.81
CA TYR A 38 5.70 1.54 -3.05
C TYR A 38 4.58 0.60 -3.53
N LEU A 39 3.89 -0.11 -2.63
CA LEU A 39 2.68 -0.87 -2.99
C LEU A 39 1.59 0.06 -3.52
N LEU A 40 1.37 1.20 -2.89
CA LEU A 40 0.41 2.20 -3.36
C LEU A 40 0.76 2.72 -4.77
N GLU A 41 2.04 2.98 -5.04
CA GLU A 41 2.54 3.34 -6.37
C GLU A 41 2.22 2.26 -7.40
N LYS A 42 2.51 0.98 -7.09
CA LYS A 42 2.16 -0.15 -7.96
C LYS A 42 0.67 -0.30 -8.19
N LEU A 43 -0.16 -0.03 -7.18
CA LEU A 43 -1.61 0.03 -7.33
C LEU A 43 -2.03 1.16 -8.29
N VAL A 44 -1.41 2.34 -8.22
CA VAL A 44 -1.69 3.45 -9.13
C VAL A 44 -1.29 3.11 -10.58
N GLU A 45 -0.12 2.48 -10.77
CA GLU A 45 0.38 2.04 -12.09
C GLU A 45 -0.58 1.06 -12.80
N THR A 46 -1.43 0.34 -12.04
CA THR A 46 -2.44 -0.55 -12.63
C THR A 46 -3.50 0.17 -13.48
N GLY A 47 -3.67 1.48 -13.28
CA GLY A 47 -4.74 2.28 -13.88
C GLY A 47 -6.14 1.91 -13.38
N ILE A 48 -6.26 1.04 -12.37
CA ILE A 48 -7.54 0.73 -11.74
C ILE A 48 -7.90 1.86 -10.78
N GLU A 49 -9.10 2.40 -10.93
CA GLU A 49 -9.63 3.41 -10.02
C GLU A 49 -10.01 2.76 -8.68
N PHE A 50 -9.37 3.22 -7.60
CA PHE A 50 -9.65 2.90 -6.20
C PHE A 50 -9.55 4.19 -5.36
N ILE A 51 -10.04 4.14 -4.12
CA ILE A 51 -9.84 5.20 -3.11
C ILE A 51 -8.87 4.70 -2.07
N PHE A 52 -7.75 5.40 -1.88
CA PHE A 52 -6.87 5.20 -0.74
C PHE A 52 -7.47 5.87 0.50
N LYS A 53 -7.66 5.10 1.57
CA LYS A 53 -8.37 5.52 2.79
C LYS A 53 -7.61 5.08 4.05
N GLY A 54 -8.21 5.31 5.21
CA GLY A 54 -7.70 4.84 6.50
C GLY A 54 -6.71 5.79 7.16
N GLY A 55 -6.11 5.38 8.28
CA GLY A 55 -5.17 6.22 9.01
C GLY A 55 -3.89 6.51 8.22
N THR A 56 -3.48 5.60 7.34
CA THR A 56 -2.29 5.76 6.49
C THR A 56 -2.41 6.89 5.49
N SER A 57 -3.61 7.14 4.96
CA SER A 57 -3.80 8.21 3.96
C SER A 57 -3.60 9.60 4.55
N LEU A 58 -3.77 9.76 5.87
CA LEU A 58 -3.49 11.01 6.56
C LEU A 58 -2.01 11.39 6.48
N ILE A 59 -1.09 10.43 6.34
CA ILE A 59 0.35 10.71 6.20
C ILE A 59 0.64 11.50 4.91
N LEU A 60 -0.17 11.33 3.88
CA LEU A 60 -0.03 12.09 2.64
C LEU A 60 -0.58 13.53 2.73
N LEU A 61 -1.34 13.84 3.78
CA LEU A 61 -2.05 15.12 3.93
C LEU A 61 -1.47 16.00 5.05
N LEU A 62 -0.73 15.40 6.00
CA LEU A 62 -0.21 16.08 7.17
C LEU A 62 1.26 16.45 6.98
N GLU A 63 1.64 17.65 7.42
CA GLU A 63 3.03 18.12 7.39
C GLU A 63 3.94 17.34 8.36
N GLN A 64 3.37 16.83 9.46
CA GLN A 64 4.07 16.01 10.45
C GLN A 64 3.15 14.88 10.92
N THR A 65 3.72 13.69 11.12
CA THR A 65 2.98 12.51 11.57
C THR A 65 3.71 11.81 12.70
N ASN A 66 3.03 11.59 13.82
CA ASN A 66 3.61 10.90 14.98
C ASN A 66 3.45 9.36 14.91
N ARG A 67 2.96 8.83 13.79
CA ARG A 67 2.82 7.39 13.57
C ARG A 67 3.10 7.05 12.12
N PHE A 68 3.95 6.05 11.92
CA PHE A 68 4.11 5.38 10.64
C PHE A 68 3.06 4.30 10.54
N SER A 69 2.56 4.09 9.33
CA SER A 69 1.63 3.03 9.03
C SER A 69 2.30 1.94 8.23
N THR A 70 1.78 0.73 8.40
CA THR A 70 2.32 -0.46 7.75
C THR A 70 1.31 -1.16 6.86
N ASP A 71 0.12 -0.59 6.79
CA ASP A 71 -1.04 -1.18 6.13
C ASP A 71 -1.58 -0.20 5.09
N ILE A 72 -1.97 -0.72 3.93
CA ILE A 72 -2.65 0.04 2.87
C ILE A 72 -4.11 -0.35 2.88
N ASP A 73 -4.98 0.66 2.99
CA ASP A 73 -6.42 0.50 3.02
C ASP A 73 -7.01 1.10 1.75
N ILE A 74 -7.68 0.28 0.93
CA ILE A 74 -8.33 0.75 -0.29
C ILE A 74 -9.83 0.44 -0.31
N LEU A 75 -10.58 1.25 -1.04
CA LEU A 75 -11.95 0.98 -1.47
C LEU A 75 -11.97 0.83 -2.99
N ILE A 76 -12.52 -0.27 -3.48
CA ILE A 76 -12.55 -0.63 -4.90
C ILE A 76 -13.89 -1.28 -5.25
N SER A 77 -14.40 -1.07 -6.46
CA SER A 77 -15.63 -1.74 -6.88
C SER A 77 -15.41 -3.21 -7.24
N LYS A 78 -16.40 -4.06 -6.98
CA LYS A 78 -16.31 -5.53 -7.15
C LYS A 78 -15.79 -5.99 -8.53
N PRO A 79 -16.31 -5.53 -9.69
CA PRO A 79 -15.79 -5.97 -10.99
C PRO A 79 -14.34 -5.54 -11.25
N LYS A 80 -13.84 -4.53 -10.54
CA LYS A 80 -12.44 -4.09 -10.67
C LYS A 80 -11.48 -4.93 -9.82
N LEU A 81 -11.95 -5.54 -8.73
CA LEU A 81 -11.13 -6.38 -7.87
C LEU A 81 -10.57 -7.61 -8.63
N GLU A 82 -11.42 -8.29 -9.38
CA GLU A 82 -11.02 -9.49 -10.14
C GLU A 82 -9.90 -9.15 -11.14
N LYS A 83 -10.01 -7.98 -11.79
CA LYS A 83 -8.95 -7.44 -12.64
C LYS A 83 -7.70 -7.05 -11.84
N LEU A 84 -7.87 -6.49 -10.64
CA LEU A 84 -6.77 -6.10 -9.76
C LEU A 84 -5.93 -7.30 -9.35
N LEU A 85 -6.54 -8.45 -9.05
CA LEU A 85 -5.84 -9.70 -8.73
C LEU A 85 -4.92 -10.15 -9.87
N LEU A 86 -5.41 -10.10 -11.12
CA LEU A 86 -4.58 -10.41 -12.30
C LEU A 86 -3.42 -9.42 -12.49
N LEU A 87 -3.52 -8.21 -11.94
CA LEU A 87 -2.44 -7.22 -11.98
C LEU A 87 -1.46 -7.41 -10.84
N PHE A 88 -1.89 -7.90 -9.67
CA PHE A 88 -0.98 -8.30 -8.59
C PHE A 88 0.02 -9.34 -9.09
N GLU A 89 -0.45 -10.35 -9.81
CA GLU A 89 0.40 -11.38 -10.42
C GLU A 89 1.47 -10.81 -11.37
N LYS A 90 1.27 -9.61 -11.93
CA LYS A 90 2.24 -8.99 -12.83
C LYS A 90 3.36 -8.24 -12.12
N PHE A 91 3.09 -7.65 -10.95
CA PHE A 91 4.07 -6.84 -10.22
C PHE A 91 4.59 -7.50 -8.94
N ALA A 92 4.01 -8.64 -8.54
CA ALA A 92 4.46 -9.45 -7.41
C ALA A 92 5.01 -10.80 -7.91
N THR A 93 6.22 -10.77 -8.46
CA THR A 93 6.96 -11.94 -8.97
C THR A 93 8.26 -12.16 -8.17
N PRO A 94 8.86 -13.36 -8.20
CA PRO A 94 10.08 -13.66 -7.45
C PRO A 94 11.26 -12.71 -7.71
N GLU A 95 11.36 -12.12 -8.90
CA GLU A 95 12.41 -11.20 -9.33
C GLU A 95 12.09 -9.71 -9.06
N SER A 96 10.84 -9.42 -8.67
CA SER A 96 10.38 -8.07 -8.37
C SER A 96 10.64 -7.70 -6.90
N ILE A 97 10.38 -6.43 -6.56
CA ILE A 97 10.51 -5.95 -5.18
C ILE A 97 9.54 -6.69 -4.23
N PHE A 98 8.31 -6.94 -4.69
CA PHE A 98 7.36 -7.79 -3.99
C PHE A 98 7.48 -9.21 -4.51
N THR A 99 8.14 -10.09 -3.76
CA THR A 99 8.50 -11.43 -4.27
C THR A 99 7.29 -12.34 -4.47
N SER A 100 6.21 -12.08 -3.73
CA SER A 100 4.95 -12.83 -3.82
C SER A 100 3.82 -12.07 -3.12
N PHE A 101 2.59 -12.53 -3.32
CA PHE A 101 1.44 -12.11 -2.52
C PHE A 101 0.53 -13.29 -2.21
N GLU A 102 -0.25 -13.19 -1.14
CA GLU A 102 -1.29 -14.17 -0.80
C GLU A 102 -2.53 -13.48 -0.21
N GLU A 103 -3.68 -14.14 -0.31
CA GLU A 103 -4.90 -13.74 0.41
C GLU A 103 -4.84 -14.23 1.86
N ASP A 104 -4.95 -13.31 2.82
CA ASP A 104 -5.05 -13.59 4.26
C ASP A 104 -6.53 -13.84 4.60
N ILE A 105 -7.00 -15.07 4.35
CA ILE A 105 -8.41 -15.44 4.54
C ILE A 105 -8.77 -15.37 6.04
N ARG A 106 -9.75 -14.52 6.39
CA ARG A 106 -10.27 -14.38 7.75
C ARG A 106 -11.71 -14.89 7.82
N LEU A 107 -11.98 -15.78 8.78
CA LEU A 107 -13.24 -16.53 8.91
C LEU A 107 -14.47 -15.63 9.19
N ASP A 108 -14.28 -14.41 9.70
CA ASP A 108 -15.35 -13.53 10.21
C ASP A 108 -15.52 -12.23 9.40
N SER A 109 -15.82 -12.30 8.11
CA SER A 109 -16.17 -11.09 7.36
C SER A 109 -17.51 -11.20 6.61
N ASN A 110 -18.61 -10.95 7.35
CA ASN A 110 -19.88 -10.51 6.74
C ASN A 110 -19.74 -9.16 5.99
N PHE A 111 -18.58 -8.51 6.12
CA PHE A 111 -18.24 -7.27 5.46
C PHE A 111 -17.46 -7.58 4.16
N PRO A 112 -17.80 -6.94 3.01
CA PRO A 112 -17.18 -7.24 1.73
C PRO A 112 -15.74 -6.69 1.69
N LYS A 113 -14.81 -7.39 2.33
CA LYS A 113 -13.41 -6.99 2.45
C LYS A 113 -12.51 -8.21 2.27
N LYS A 114 -11.38 -8.02 1.59
CA LYS A 114 -10.28 -8.99 1.56
C LYS A 114 -9.01 -8.37 2.10
N HIS A 115 -8.16 -9.25 2.58
CA HIS A 115 -6.85 -8.94 3.12
C HIS A 115 -5.81 -9.65 2.27
N TYR A 116 -4.75 -8.94 1.89
CA TYR A 116 -3.64 -9.52 1.14
C TYR A 116 -2.33 -9.19 1.82
N LYS A 117 -1.39 -10.14 1.84
CA LYS A 117 -0.01 -9.88 2.25
C LYS A 117 0.85 -9.82 1.00
N PHE A 118 1.61 -8.74 0.85
CA PHE A 118 2.65 -8.60 -0.17
C PHE A 118 4.00 -8.77 0.47
N TYR A 119 4.70 -9.84 0.13
CA TYR A 119 5.97 -10.21 0.73
C TYR A 119 7.13 -9.52 0.02
N TYR A 120 8.14 -9.12 0.77
CA TYR A 120 9.36 -8.50 0.28
C TYR A 120 10.57 -8.91 1.12
N ASN A 121 11.77 -8.71 0.56
CA ASN A 121 13.03 -9.00 1.21
C ASN A 121 13.41 -7.89 2.20
N SER A 122 12.95 -7.99 3.45
CA SER A 122 13.28 -7.03 4.52
C SER A 122 14.77 -7.01 4.88
N LEU A 123 15.29 -5.81 5.16
CA LEU A 123 16.62 -5.52 5.68
C LEU A 123 16.74 -5.74 7.18
N TYR A 124 15.64 -5.56 7.93
CA TYR A 124 15.63 -5.58 9.41
C TYR A 124 14.83 -6.77 9.97
N LYS A 125 14.90 -7.90 9.25
CA LYS A 125 14.19 -9.15 9.55
C LYS A 125 14.50 -9.66 10.96
N ASN A 126 13.50 -10.25 11.61
CA ASN A 126 13.71 -11.21 12.72
C ASN A 126 13.58 -12.63 12.14
N GLU A 127 14.20 -13.64 12.75
CA GLU A 127 14.39 -15.02 12.22
C GLU A 127 13.13 -15.78 11.73
N ILE A 128 11.92 -15.24 11.91
CA ILE A 128 10.65 -15.99 11.82
C ILE A 128 9.74 -15.51 10.67
N GLN A 129 9.92 -14.32 10.07
CA GLN A 129 9.00 -13.85 9.00
C GLN A 129 9.68 -13.02 7.91
N ASP A 130 9.37 -13.33 6.64
CA ASP A 130 9.52 -12.40 5.52
C ASP A 130 8.76 -11.10 5.81
N GLY A 131 9.35 -9.96 5.43
CA GLY A 131 8.68 -8.67 5.56
C GLY A 131 7.45 -8.66 4.67
N TYR A 132 6.32 -8.17 5.18
CA TYR A 132 5.12 -8.01 4.36
C TYR A 132 4.40 -6.69 4.63
N ILE A 133 3.68 -6.24 3.60
CA ILE A 133 2.70 -5.16 3.67
C ILE A 133 1.31 -5.77 3.62
N LEU A 134 0.43 -5.34 4.52
CA LEU A 134 -0.96 -5.73 4.51
C LEU A 134 -1.76 -4.77 3.63
N LEU A 135 -2.48 -5.32 2.64
CA LEU A 135 -3.45 -4.59 1.82
C LEU A 135 -4.87 -5.02 2.19
N ASP A 136 -5.64 -4.06 2.68
CA ASP A 136 -7.02 -4.20 3.06
C ASP A 136 -7.92 -3.59 1.97
N ALA A 137 -8.53 -4.45 1.15
CA ALA A 137 -9.39 -4.05 0.04
C ALA A 137 -10.87 -4.20 0.40
N VAL A 138 -11.59 -3.08 0.50
CA VAL A 138 -13.04 -3.04 0.75
C VAL A 138 -13.79 -2.93 -0.58
N PHE A 139 -14.76 -3.82 -0.81
CA PHE A 139 -15.60 -3.83 -2.01
C PHE A 139 -16.85 -3.03 -1.81
N GLN A 140 -16.83 -1.82 -2.35
CA GLN A 140 -17.95 -0.91 -2.30
C GLN A 140 -17.91 -0.01 -3.54
N GLU A 141 -19.08 0.38 -4.03
CA GLU A 141 -19.16 1.47 -4.99
C GLU A 141 -18.66 2.76 -4.34
N ASN A 142 -18.00 3.61 -5.13
CA ASN A 142 -17.46 4.89 -4.64
C ASN A 142 -18.61 5.72 -4.02
N PRO A 143 -18.61 5.94 -2.69
CA PRO A 143 -19.69 6.63 -1.99
C PRO A 143 -19.76 8.12 -2.31
N TYR A 144 -18.72 8.68 -2.93
CA TYR A 144 -18.62 10.09 -3.31
C TYR A 144 -18.99 10.36 -4.76
N LYS A 145 -19.46 9.35 -5.52
CA LYS A 145 -19.82 9.49 -6.94
C LYS A 145 -20.81 10.63 -7.21
N ASP A 146 -21.82 10.78 -6.37
CA ASP A 146 -22.85 11.80 -6.57
C ASP A 146 -22.37 13.21 -6.18
N TRP A 147 -21.48 13.31 -5.19
CA TRP A 147 -20.87 14.57 -4.80
C TRP A 147 -19.95 15.11 -5.91
N LEU A 148 -19.13 14.25 -6.51
CA LEU A 148 -18.25 14.62 -7.63
C LEU A 148 -19.04 15.09 -8.86
N LYS A 149 -20.16 14.43 -9.20
CA LYS A 149 -21.04 14.85 -10.31
C LYS A 149 -21.63 16.24 -10.09
N ASN A 150 -22.01 16.55 -8.85
CA ASN A 150 -22.61 17.84 -8.52
C ASN A 150 -21.59 18.99 -8.54
N GLN A 151 -20.34 18.75 -8.13
CA GLN A 151 -19.28 19.76 -8.27
C GLN A 151 -18.91 20.06 -9.74
N SER A 152 -18.77 19.04 -10.59
CA SER A 152 -18.49 19.26 -12.02
C SER A 152 -19.59 20.05 -12.74
N ARG A 153 -20.83 19.96 -12.26
CA ARG A 153 -21.97 20.75 -12.74
C ARG A 153 -21.96 22.21 -12.28
N MET A 154 -21.35 22.49 -11.13
CA MET A 154 -21.23 23.86 -10.59
C MET A 154 -20.05 24.63 -11.19
N MET A 155 -19.00 23.96 -11.66
CA MET A 155 -17.82 24.58 -12.28
C MET A 155 -17.89 24.70 -13.81
N SER A 156 -19.03 24.37 -14.44
CA SER A 156 -19.25 24.42 -15.89
C SER A 156 -20.13 25.59 -16.35
N TYR A 157 -20.27 26.63 -15.52
CA TYR A 157 -20.86 27.93 -15.86
C TYR A 157 -19.79 29.01 -15.86
#